data_AF-A0A6M4AKT8-F1
#
_entry.id   AF-A0A6M4AKT8-F1
#
_cell.length_a   1.000
_cell.length_b   1.000
_cell.length_c   1.000
_cell.angle_alpha   90.00
_cell.angle_beta   90.00
_cell.angle_gamma   90.00
#
_symmetry.space_group_name_H-M   'P 1'
#
loop_
_entity.id
_entity.type
_entity.pdbx_description
1 polymer ?
#
loop_
_entity_poly.entity_id
_entity_poly.type
_entity_poly.pdbx_seq_one_letter_code
_entity_poly.pdbx_strand_id
1 'polypeptide(L)'
;TQAKRQFGSAIKPFVYQIAFDNGYSTTSKIPDTARNFENSKNSAQNHAWHPSNYTRKFLGLVTLQEALSHSLNLATINLSDQLGFEKIYQSLSDMGFKNLPKDLSIVLGSFAISPIDAAEKYSLFSNYGTMLKPMLIESITNQQNDVKTFTPIETKKITSKEQAFLTLSVLMNAVENGTGRLARIKGLEIAGKTGTSNNNIDAWFIGFTPTLQSVIWF
;
A
#
# COMPACT_ATOMS: atom_id res chain seq x y z
N THR A 1 4.10 18.30 -0.14
CA THR A 1 3.72 17.85 -1.51
C THR A 1 4.90 17.42 -2.35
N GLN A 2 6.10 18.02 -2.22
CA GLN A 2 7.22 17.77 -3.14
C GLN A 2 8.23 16.70 -2.67
N ALA A 3 8.44 16.55 -1.35
CA ALA A 3 9.39 15.57 -0.82
C ALA A 3 8.96 14.15 -1.22
N LYS A 4 9.88 13.39 -1.82
CA LYS A 4 9.70 11.99 -2.18
C LYS A 4 10.54 11.13 -1.26
N ARG A 5 9.91 10.17 -0.60
CA ARG A 5 10.50 9.36 0.46
C ARG A 5 10.13 7.90 0.28
N GLN A 6 10.99 7.00 0.75
CA GLN A 6 10.79 5.57 0.52
C GLN A 6 9.47 5.12 1.15
N PHE A 7 8.61 4.45 0.37
CA PHE A 7 7.25 4.17 0.82
C PHE A 7 7.19 3.02 1.85
N GLY A 8 8.14 2.09 1.75
CA GLY A 8 8.25 0.95 2.65
C GLY A 8 6.99 0.07 2.65
N SER A 9 6.67 -0.51 3.80
CA SER A 9 5.51 -1.39 3.97
C SER A 9 4.13 -0.77 3.68
N ALA A 10 4.05 0.55 3.46
CA ALA A 10 2.81 1.21 3.04
C ALA A 10 2.36 0.83 1.62
N ILE A 11 3.20 0.16 0.81
CA ILE A 11 2.80 -0.38 -0.50
C ILE A 11 1.96 -1.67 -0.38
N LYS A 12 2.11 -2.41 0.71
CA LYS A 12 1.56 -3.78 0.83
C LYS A 12 0.05 -3.86 0.56
N PRO A 13 -0.81 -2.92 1.01
CA PRO A 13 -2.24 -3.00 0.71
C PRO A 13 -2.54 -3.11 -0.78
N PHE A 14 -1.75 -2.48 -1.65
CA PHE A 14 -1.91 -2.56 -3.10
C PHE A 14 -1.51 -3.93 -3.66
N VAL A 15 -0.45 -4.54 -3.11
CA VAL A 15 -0.05 -5.92 -3.45
C VAL A 15 -1.16 -6.92 -3.08
N TYR A 16 -1.76 -6.76 -1.90
CA TYR A 16 -2.86 -7.62 -1.45
C TYR A 16 -4.15 -7.35 -2.23
N GLN A 17 -4.41 -6.09 -2.61
CA GLN A 17 -5.53 -5.76 -3.50
C GLN A 17 -5.42 -6.53 -4.82
N ILE A 18 -4.22 -6.59 -5.41
CA ILE A 18 -3.99 -7.36 -6.64
C ILE A 18 -4.28 -8.85 -6.41
N ALA A 19 -3.93 -9.40 -5.24
CA ALA A 19 -4.27 -10.78 -4.90
C ALA A 19 -5.80 -11.00 -4.85
N PHE A 20 -6.53 -10.10 -4.19
CA PHE A 20 -7.99 -10.18 -4.09
C PHE A 20 -8.66 -10.05 -5.47
N ASP A 21 -8.18 -9.14 -6.30
CA ASP A 21 -8.63 -8.99 -7.69
C ASP A 21 -8.36 -10.26 -8.53
N ASN A 22 -7.45 -11.13 -8.08
CA ASN A 22 -7.11 -12.42 -8.70
C ASN A 22 -7.73 -13.64 -7.98
N GLY A 23 -8.79 -13.44 -7.20
CA GLY A 23 -9.60 -14.54 -6.63
C GLY A 23 -9.13 -15.06 -5.27
N TYR A 24 -8.13 -14.41 -4.64
CA TYR A 24 -7.78 -14.71 -3.26
C TYR A 24 -8.83 -14.12 -2.30
N SER A 25 -8.92 -14.67 -1.09
CA SER A 25 -9.73 -14.13 0.00
C SER A 25 -8.87 -13.74 1.19
N THR A 26 -9.44 -13.04 2.16
CA THR A 26 -8.76 -12.68 3.41
C THR A 26 -8.28 -13.91 4.19
N THR A 27 -8.91 -15.07 3.99
CA THR A 27 -8.56 -16.35 4.63
C THR A 27 -7.63 -17.24 3.78
N SER A 28 -7.30 -16.84 2.55
CA SER A 28 -6.30 -17.54 1.74
C SER A 28 -4.98 -17.64 2.51
N LYS A 29 -4.35 -18.81 2.46
CA LYS A 29 -3.11 -19.07 3.19
C LYS A 29 -1.89 -18.78 2.32
N ILE A 30 -0.87 -18.17 2.92
CA ILE A 30 0.41 -17.90 2.30
C ILE A 30 1.55 -18.29 3.25
N PRO A 31 2.66 -18.86 2.75
CA PRO A 31 3.82 -19.13 3.60
C PRO A 31 4.50 -17.84 4.06
N ASP A 32 4.72 -17.72 5.36
CA ASP A 32 5.61 -16.79 6.05
C ASP A 32 6.95 -17.48 6.36
N THR A 33 7.64 -17.92 5.30
CA THR A 33 8.92 -18.63 5.40
C THR A 33 9.97 -17.94 4.54
N ALA A 34 11.23 -17.99 4.98
CA ALA A 34 12.35 -17.52 4.18
C ALA A 34 12.52 -18.41 2.93
N ARG A 35 12.81 -17.77 1.82
CA ARG A 35 13.25 -18.41 0.57
C ARG A 35 14.42 -17.63 0.02
N ASN A 36 15.32 -18.33 -0.66
CA ASN A 36 16.36 -17.69 -1.44
C ASN A 36 15.76 -17.32 -2.79
N PHE A 37 15.68 -16.03 -3.07
CA PHE A 37 15.29 -15.55 -4.38
C PHE A 37 16.57 -15.37 -5.21
N GLU A 38 16.71 -16.18 -6.25
CA GLU A 38 17.78 -15.99 -7.23
C GLU A 38 17.48 -14.71 -8.01
N ASN A 39 18.42 -13.76 -8.00
CA ASN A 39 18.31 -12.60 -8.87
C ASN A 39 18.47 -13.06 -10.33
N SER A 40 17.60 -12.54 -11.21
CA SER A 40 17.59 -12.85 -12.64
C SER A 40 18.99 -12.81 -13.27
N LYS A 41 19.21 -13.74 -14.22
CA LYS A 41 20.47 -14.28 -14.78
C LYS A 41 21.50 -13.32 -15.41
N ASN A 42 21.47 -12.01 -15.15
CA ASN A 42 22.32 -11.02 -15.85
C ASN A 42 23.12 -10.07 -14.95
N SER A 43 23.40 -10.42 -13.69
CA SER A 43 24.38 -9.69 -12.89
C SER A 43 25.55 -10.60 -12.52
N ALA A 44 26.77 -10.20 -12.88
CA ALA A 44 28.02 -10.89 -12.55
C ALA A 44 28.34 -10.93 -11.04
N GLN A 45 27.33 -10.67 -10.20
CA GLN A 45 27.35 -10.68 -8.75
C GLN A 45 26.04 -11.29 -8.25
N ASN A 46 25.99 -12.61 -8.21
CA ASN A 46 24.93 -13.41 -7.58
C ASN A 46 24.88 -13.13 -6.07
N HIS A 47 24.33 -12.00 -5.66
CA HIS A 47 23.94 -11.78 -4.27
C HIS A 47 22.52 -12.31 -4.10
N ALA A 48 22.40 -13.50 -3.49
CA ALA A 48 21.13 -14.04 -3.05
C ALA A 48 20.45 -13.02 -2.13
N TRP A 49 19.21 -12.66 -2.43
CA TRP A 49 18.46 -11.75 -1.59
C TRP A 49 17.79 -12.53 -0.47
N HIS A 50 18.11 -12.17 0.78
CA HIS A 50 17.59 -12.80 1.99
C HIS A 50 16.66 -11.83 2.74
N PRO A 51 15.39 -11.71 2.33
CA PRO A 51 14.43 -10.91 3.07
C PRO A 51 14.19 -11.51 4.46
N SER A 52 13.79 -10.66 5.41
CA SER A 52 13.41 -11.09 6.75
C SER A 52 12.23 -10.29 7.29
N ASN A 53 11.46 -10.93 8.18
CA ASN A 53 10.44 -10.24 8.97
C ASN A 53 11.10 -9.38 10.05
N TYR A 54 10.44 -8.28 10.42
CA TYR A 54 10.90 -7.41 11.50
C TYR A 54 11.10 -8.18 12.82
N THR A 55 10.19 -9.11 13.13
CA THR A 55 10.25 -9.95 14.34
C THR A 55 11.31 -11.06 14.29
N ARG A 56 11.92 -11.30 13.12
CA ARG A 56 12.82 -12.44 12.83
C ARG A 56 12.23 -13.83 13.14
N LYS A 57 10.91 -13.93 13.29
CA LYS A 57 10.18 -15.19 13.47
C LYS A 57 9.50 -15.61 12.17
N PHE A 58 9.34 -16.92 12.01
CA PHE A 58 8.59 -17.56 10.93
C PHE A 58 7.28 -18.08 11.51
N LEU A 59 6.16 -17.68 10.94
CA LEU A 59 4.84 -18.11 11.41
C LEU A 59 4.31 -19.33 10.64
N GLY A 60 5.02 -19.83 9.64
CA GLY A 60 4.60 -20.97 8.84
C GLY A 60 3.53 -20.56 7.83
N LEU A 61 2.34 -21.16 7.86
CA LEU A 61 1.22 -20.77 7.00
C LEU A 61 0.31 -19.78 7.73
N VAL A 62 0.19 -18.57 7.20
CA VAL A 62 -0.66 -17.50 7.75
C VAL A 62 -1.74 -17.12 6.75
N THR A 63 -2.82 -16.51 7.23
CA THR A 63 -3.85 -15.95 6.34
C THR A 63 -3.39 -14.62 5.71
N LEU A 64 -3.98 -14.22 4.59
CA LEU A 64 -3.71 -12.89 4.01
C LEU A 64 -4.09 -11.76 4.96
N GLN A 65 -5.17 -11.92 5.73
CA GLN A 65 -5.54 -10.97 6.78
C GLN A 65 -4.43 -10.81 7.82
N GLU A 66 -3.94 -11.92 8.38
CA GLU A 66 -2.88 -11.92 9.38
C GLU A 66 -1.58 -11.32 8.81
N ALA A 67 -1.21 -11.75 7.61
CA ALA A 67 0.01 -11.30 6.96
C ALA A 67 0.04 -9.78 6.73
N LEU A 68 -1.04 -9.18 6.24
CA LEU A 68 -1.10 -7.74 6.02
C LEU A 68 -1.30 -6.95 7.32
N SER A 69 -2.12 -7.43 8.26
CA SER A 69 -2.37 -6.78 9.55
C SER A 69 -1.10 -6.65 10.40
N HIS A 70 -0.28 -7.70 10.38
CA HIS A 70 1.03 -7.72 11.03
C HIS A 70 2.18 -7.28 10.12
N SER A 71 1.88 -6.89 8.88
CA SER A 71 2.84 -6.35 7.92
C SER A 71 4.04 -7.27 7.67
N LEU A 72 3.82 -8.58 7.57
CA LEU A 72 4.86 -9.60 7.40
C LEU A 72 5.54 -9.45 6.03
N ASN A 73 6.87 -9.38 5.98
CA ASN A 73 7.63 -9.20 4.74
C ASN A 73 7.66 -10.48 3.91
N LEU A 74 7.98 -11.61 4.55
CA LEU A 74 8.15 -12.89 3.88
C LEU A 74 6.85 -13.34 3.21
N ALA A 75 5.73 -13.26 3.93
CA ALA A 75 4.41 -13.53 3.37
C ALA A 75 4.07 -12.65 2.15
N THR A 76 4.37 -11.34 2.18
CA THR A 76 4.12 -10.44 1.03
C THR A 76 4.97 -10.83 -0.19
N ILE A 77 6.23 -11.21 0.03
CA ILE A 77 7.13 -11.61 -1.07
C ILE A 77 6.68 -12.94 -1.67
N ASN A 78 6.36 -13.93 -0.82
CA ASN A 78 5.85 -15.21 -1.28
C ASN A 78 4.51 -15.08 -2.02
N LEU A 79 3.62 -14.17 -1.58
CA LEU A 79 2.39 -13.85 -2.31
C LEU A 79 2.72 -13.27 -3.70
N SER A 80 3.68 -12.36 -3.78
CA SER A 80 4.06 -11.71 -5.03
C SER A 80 4.72 -12.68 -6.02
N ASP A 81 5.52 -13.61 -5.51
CA ASP A 81 6.11 -14.71 -6.26
C ASP A 81 5.02 -15.64 -6.84
N GLN A 82 4.03 -16.02 -6.02
CA GLN A 82 2.90 -16.85 -6.47
C GLN A 82 2.01 -16.16 -7.52
N LEU A 83 1.81 -14.85 -7.41
CA LEU A 83 1.03 -14.07 -8.38
C LEU A 83 1.79 -13.79 -9.68
N GLY A 84 3.12 -13.79 -9.62
CA GLY A 84 4.02 -13.42 -10.69
C GLY A 84 4.39 -11.93 -10.66
N PHE A 85 5.70 -11.66 -10.73
CA PHE A 85 6.26 -10.30 -10.66
C PHE A 85 5.68 -9.35 -11.71
N GLU A 86 5.61 -9.78 -12.99
CA GLU A 86 5.12 -8.95 -14.09
C GLU A 86 3.68 -8.46 -13.87
N LYS A 87 2.82 -9.33 -13.32
CA LYS A 87 1.45 -8.96 -12.97
C LYS A 87 1.43 -7.87 -11.91
N ILE A 88 2.20 -8.04 -10.83
CA ILE A 88 2.31 -7.05 -9.76
C ILE A 88 2.82 -5.72 -10.30
N TYR A 89 3.91 -5.75 -11.08
CA TYR A 89 4.50 -4.55 -11.66
C TYR A 89 3.51 -3.80 -12.56
N GLN A 90 2.84 -4.51 -13.48
CA GLN A 90 1.87 -3.91 -14.38
C GLN A 90 0.68 -3.33 -13.62
N SER A 91 0.11 -4.05 -12.65
CA SER A 91 -1.02 -3.56 -11.85
C SER A 91 -0.64 -2.32 -11.03
N LEU A 92 0.55 -2.26 -10.43
CA LEU A 92 1.02 -1.05 -9.74
C LEU A 92 1.22 0.12 -10.72
N SER A 93 1.75 -0.13 -11.91
CA SER A 93 1.86 0.88 -12.97
C SER A 93 0.48 1.38 -13.41
N ASP A 94 -0.51 0.49 -13.55
CA ASP A 94 -1.88 0.83 -13.90
C ASP A 94 -2.58 1.63 -12.79
N MET A 95 -2.25 1.38 -11.52
CA MET A 95 -2.64 2.24 -10.39
C MET A 95 -1.94 3.61 -10.40
N GLY A 96 -1.02 3.85 -11.33
CA GLY A 96 -0.33 5.11 -11.53
C GLY A 96 0.82 5.35 -10.55
N PHE A 97 1.37 4.30 -9.95
CA PHE A 97 2.67 4.41 -9.28
C PHE A 97 3.77 4.66 -10.33
N LYS A 98 4.77 5.46 -9.96
CA LYS A 98 5.85 5.90 -10.85
C LYS A 98 7.21 5.51 -10.28
N ASN A 99 8.22 5.41 -11.14
CA ASN A 99 9.60 5.06 -10.75
C ASN A 99 9.70 3.74 -9.99
N LEU A 100 8.92 2.73 -10.41
CA LEU A 100 8.94 1.40 -9.83
C LEU A 100 10.24 0.67 -10.24
N PRO A 101 11.04 0.15 -9.30
CA PRO A 101 12.14 -0.74 -9.64
C PRO A 101 11.63 -2.02 -10.32
N LYS A 102 12.47 -2.63 -11.15
CA LYS A 102 12.13 -3.85 -11.89
C LYS A 102 12.64 -5.10 -11.18
N ASP A 103 12.39 -5.18 -9.87
CA ASP A 103 12.77 -6.31 -9.03
C ASP A 103 11.77 -6.47 -7.85
N LEU A 104 11.82 -7.62 -7.17
CA LEU A 104 10.86 -7.97 -6.11
C LEU A 104 10.86 -7.00 -4.92
N SER A 105 11.86 -6.12 -4.76
CA SER A 105 11.85 -5.14 -3.67
C SER A 105 10.69 -4.14 -3.76
N ILE A 106 10.05 -3.98 -4.93
CA ILE A 106 8.86 -3.13 -5.09
C ILE A 106 7.75 -3.45 -4.11
N VAL A 107 7.59 -4.73 -3.76
CA VAL A 107 6.50 -5.23 -2.91
C VAL A 107 6.71 -4.87 -1.44
N LEU A 108 7.91 -4.39 -1.13
CA LEU A 108 8.31 -3.82 0.16
C LEU A 108 8.50 -2.30 0.10
N GLY A 109 8.18 -1.67 -1.03
CA GLY A 109 8.16 -0.22 -1.19
C GLY A 109 9.56 0.40 -1.27
N SER A 110 10.47 -0.20 -2.04
CA SER A 110 11.83 0.30 -2.31
C SER A 110 11.89 1.56 -3.20
N PHE A 111 10.76 2.13 -3.57
CA PHE A 111 10.66 3.36 -4.36
C PHE A 111 10.16 4.54 -3.51
N ALA A 112 10.42 5.74 -4.02
CA ALA A 112 10.04 6.99 -3.35
C ALA A 112 8.69 7.53 -3.86
N ILE A 113 7.85 7.98 -2.93
CA ILE A 113 6.56 8.60 -3.21
C ILE A 113 6.39 9.86 -2.34
N SER A 114 5.59 10.83 -2.82
CA SER A 114 5.24 12.00 -2.01
C SER A 114 4.00 11.74 -1.15
N PRO A 115 3.82 12.46 -0.02
CA PRO A 115 2.61 12.30 0.78
C PRO A 115 1.30 12.59 0.02
N ILE A 116 1.32 13.49 -0.97
CA ILE A 116 0.12 13.82 -1.75
C ILE A 116 -0.20 12.71 -2.76
N ASP A 117 0.81 12.11 -3.38
CA ASP A 117 0.62 10.93 -4.24
C ASP A 117 0.16 9.74 -3.40
N ALA A 118 0.74 9.52 -2.22
CA ALA A 118 0.29 8.45 -1.31
C ALA A 118 -1.18 8.66 -0.89
N ALA A 119 -1.60 9.89 -0.64
CA ALA A 119 -2.99 10.22 -0.35
C ALA A 119 -3.91 9.92 -1.53
N GLU A 120 -3.51 10.26 -2.75
CA GLU A 120 -4.23 9.88 -3.98
C GLU A 120 -4.38 8.35 -4.06
N LYS A 121 -3.30 7.58 -3.87
CA LYS A 121 -3.36 6.12 -4.00
C LYS A 121 -4.23 5.47 -2.94
N TYR A 122 -4.12 5.90 -1.68
CA TYR A 122 -4.90 5.33 -0.59
C TYR A 122 -6.40 5.65 -0.66
N SER A 123 -6.78 6.72 -1.37
CA SER A 123 -8.18 7.02 -1.64
C SER A 123 -8.92 5.88 -2.35
N LEU A 124 -8.17 4.97 -3.00
CA LEU A 124 -8.70 3.71 -3.53
C LEU A 124 -9.58 2.97 -2.52
N PHE A 125 -9.11 2.87 -1.27
CA PHE A 125 -9.74 2.04 -0.26
C PHE A 125 -10.89 2.76 0.43
N SER A 126 -10.74 4.05 0.75
CA SER A 126 -11.81 4.85 1.34
C SER A 126 -12.99 5.07 0.38
N ASN A 127 -12.75 4.98 -0.93
CA ASN A 127 -13.75 5.16 -1.98
C ASN A 127 -14.10 3.85 -2.72
N TYR A 128 -13.97 2.70 -2.05
CA TYR A 128 -14.43 1.39 -2.53
C TYR A 128 -14.00 1.06 -3.98
N GLY A 129 -12.71 1.23 -4.29
CA GLY A 129 -12.12 0.84 -5.57
C GLY A 129 -11.91 1.98 -6.56
N THR A 130 -12.13 3.24 -6.17
CA THR A 130 -11.90 4.42 -7.00
C THR A 130 -10.79 5.31 -6.41
N MET A 131 -9.76 5.63 -7.19
CA MET A 131 -8.78 6.64 -6.82
C MET A 131 -9.26 8.05 -7.18
N LEU A 132 -8.96 9.00 -6.29
CA LEU A 132 -9.30 10.41 -6.38
C LEU A 132 -8.02 11.26 -6.31
N LYS A 133 -7.78 12.05 -7.36
CA LYS A 133 -6.71 13.07 -7.38
C LYS A 133 -7.02 14.21 -6.40
N PRO A 134 -6.18 14.49 -5.40
CA PRO A 134 -6.40 15.58 -4.46
C PRO A 134 -6.44 16.95 -5.16
N MET A 135 -7.40 17.79 -4.77
CA MET A 135 -7.56 19.16 -5.27
C MET A 135 -7.39 20.14 -4.11
N LEU A 136 -6.52 21.15 -4.30
CA LEU A 136 -6.23 22.17 -3.28
C LEU A 136 -6.99 23.48 -3.51
N ILE A 137 -7.34 23.79 -4.76
CA ILE A 137 -7.95 25.05 -5.15
C ILE A 137 -9.35 24.74 -5.68
N GLU A 138 -10.38 25.17 -4.96
CA GLU A 138 -11.78 25.02 -5.36
C GLU A 138 -12.22 26.11 -6.34
N SER A 139 -11.77 27.35 -6.11
CA SER A 139 -12.07 28.47 -6.99
C SER A 139 -10.99 29.55 -6.90
N ILE A 140 -10.87 30.35 -7.96
CA ILE A 140 -10.08 31.58 -7.99
C ILE A 140 -11.01 32.73 -8.34
N THR A 141 -11.00 33.79 -7.54
CA THR A 141 -11.73 35.03 -7.80
C THR A 141 -10.74 36.13 -8.14
N ASN A 142 -10.94 36.83 -9.26
CA ASN A 142 -10.09 37.96 -9.65
C ASN A 142 -10.58 39.29 -9.03
N GLN A 143 -9.85 40.38 -9.30
CA GLN A 143 -10.17 41.71 -8.78
C GLN A 143 -11.46 42.31 -9.37
N GLN A 144 -11.93 41.77 -10.50
CA GLN A 144 -13.17 42.15 -11.18
C GLN A 144 -14.39 41.36 -10.67
N ASN A 145 -14.21 40.53 -9.64
CA ASN A 145 -15.20 39.58 -9.11
C ASN A 145 -15.59 38.43 -10.08
N ASP A 146 -14.79 38.16 -11.11
CA ASP A 146 -14.97 36.95 -11.91
C ASP A 146 -14.50 35.74 -11.11
N VAL A 147 -15.37 34.75 -10.97
CA VAL A 147 -15.10 33.50 -10.26
C VAL A 147 -14.85 32.39 -11.26
N LYS A 148 -13.67 31.77 -11.19
CA LYS A 148 -13.38 30.50 -11.86
C LYS A 148 -13.42 29.38 -10.84
N THR A 149 -14.45 28.56 -10.88
CA THR A 149 -14.55 27.31 -10.12
C THR A 149 -13.85 26.17 -10.84
N PHE A 150 -13.28 25.25 -10.07
CA PHE A 150 -12.67 24.02 -10.55
C PHE A 150 -13.56 22.84 -10.17
N THR A 151 -13.94 22.03 -11.16
CA THR A 151 -14.85 20.89 -10.97
C THR A 151 -14.10 19.70 -10.37
N PRO A 152 -14.75 18.83 -9.56
CA PRO A 152 -14.04 17.82 -8.79
C PRO A 152 -13.40 16.72 -9.65
N ILE A 153 -12.11 16.55 -9.39
CA ILE A 153 -11.30 15.33 -9.31
C ILE A 153 -11.34 14.37 -10.52
N GLU A 154 -10.21 14.28 -11.23
CA GLU A 154 -9.88 13.11 -12.05
C GLU A 154 -10.05 11.83 -11.20
N THR A 155 -11.07 11.05 -11.52
CA THR A 155 -11.34 9.77 -10.86
C THR A 155 -10.84 8.63 -11.71
N LYS A 156 -10.31 7.59 -11.07
CA LYS A 156 -9.88 6.37 -11.75
C LYS A 156 -10.43 5.15 -11.02
N LYS A 157 -11.39 4.45 -11.63
CA LYS A 157 -11.88 3.18 -11.12
C LYS A 157 -10.81 2.10 -11.36
N ILE A 158 -10.37 1.44 -10.29
CA ILE A 158 -9.31 0.43 -10.33
C ILE A 158 -9.88 -0.97 -10.14
N THR A 159 -10.77 -1.15 -9.16
CA THR A 159 -11.36 -2.45 -8.83
C THR A 159 -12.83 -2.34 -8.42
N SER A 160 -13.50 -3.47 -8.19
CA SER A 160 -14.87 -3.51 -7.71
C SER A 160 -14.96 -3.15 -6.22
N LYS A 161 -16.15 -2.75 -5.77
CA LYS A 161 -16.37 -2.36 -4.37
C LYS A 161 -16.14 -3.53 -3.42
N GLU A 162 -16.51 -4.73 -3.85
CA GLU A 162 -16.40 -5.98 -3.11
C GLU A 162 -14.93 -6.35 -2.89
N GLN A 163 -14.10 -6.23 -3.92
CA GLN A 163 -12.66 -6.52 -3.80
C GLN A 163 -11.93 -5.45 -2.99
N ALA A 164 -12.28 -4.17 -3.17
CA ALA A 164 -11.73 -3.09 -2.35
C ALA A 164 -12.07 -3.26 -0.87
N PHE A 165 -13.29 -3.75 -0.58
CA PHE A 165 -13.74 -4.01 0.78
C PHE A 165 -12.90 -5.09 1.48
N LEU A 166 -12.38 -6.09 0.77
CA LEU A 166 -11.48 -7.08 1.36
C LEU A 166 -10.21 -6.41 1.91
N THR A 167 -9.52 -5.58 1.12
CA THR A 167 -8.35 -4.84 1.62
C THR A 167 -8.72 -3.89 2.75
N LEU A 168 -9.83 -3.17 2.61
CA LEU A 168 -10.33 -2.27 3.65
C LEU A 168 -10.54 -3.00 4.99
N SER A 169 -11.18 -4.17 4.97
CA SER A 169 -11.41 -5.00 6.16
C SER A 169 -10.12 -5.39 6.87
N VAL A 170 -9.08 -5.71 6.09
CA VAL A 170 -7.78 -6.07 6.65
C VAL A 170 -7.04 -4.83 7.18
N LEU A 171 -7.20 -3.66 6.56
CA LEU A 171 -6.66 -2.40 7.06
C LEU A 171 -7.33 -1.93 8.37
N MET A 172 -8.62 -2.22 8.54
CA MET A 172 -9.30 -2.03 9.83
C MET A 172 -8.73 -2.99 10.87
N ASN A 173 -8.53 -4.27 10.51
CA ASN A 173 -7.90 -5.23 11.42
C ASN A 173 -6.45 -4.86 11.77
N ALA A 174 -5.71 -4.23 10.86
CA ALA A 174 -4.35 -3.75 11.11
C ALA A 174 -4.32 -2.67 12.21
N VAL A 175 -5.36 -1.84 12.31
CA VAL A 175 -5.53 -0.87 13.40
C VAL A 175 -6.12 -1.54 14.63
N GLU A 176 -7.05 -2.48 14.49
CA GLU A 176 -7.68 -3.11 15.65
C GLU A 176 -6.75 -4.07 16.39
N ASN A 177 -5.99 -4.90 15.67
CA ASN A 177 -5.18 -5.97 16.26
C ASN A 177 -3.73 -6.01 15.74
N GLY A 178 -3.40 -5.18 14.75
CA GLY A 178 -2.12 -5.24 14.05
C GLY A 178 -1.12 -4.15 14.43
N THR A 179 -0.31 -3.77 13.45
CA THR A 179 0.77 -2.79 13.59
C THR A 179 0.27 -1.36 13.85
N GLY A 180 -0.97 -1.05 13.51
CA GLY A 180 -1.58 0.28 13.64
C GLY A 180 -2.30 0.54 14.97
N ARG A 181 -2.22 -0.38 15.95
CA ARG A 181 -3.02 -0.34 17.19
C ARG A 181 -2.96 0.94 18.02
N LEU A 182 -1.88 1.72 17.89
CA LEU A 182 -1.73 2.99 18.59
C LEU A 182 -2.56 4.12 17.96
N ALA A 183 -3.08 3.92 16.74
CA ALA A 183 -3.94 4.88 16.06
C ALA A 183 -5.44 4.70 16.39
N ARG A 184 -5.81 3.73 17.24
CA ARG A 184 -7.20 3.52 17.65
C ARG A 184 -7.73 4.72 18.43
N ILE A 185 -8.96 5.14 18.10
CA ILE A 185 -9.69 6.18 18.80
C ILE A 185 -11.02 5.59 19.23
N LYS A 186 -11.36 5.71 20.52
CA LYS A 186 -12.60 5.15 21.08
C LYS A 186 -13.82 5.73 20.33
N GLY A 187 -14.66 4.84 19.81
CA GLY A 187 -15.89 5.21 19.11
C GLY A 187 -15.72 5.53 17.62
N LEU A 188 -14.51 5.39 17.06
CA LEU A 188 -14.25 5.55 15.63
C LEU A 188 -13.70 4.27 15.02
N GLU A 189 -14.32 3.85 13.93
CA GLU A 189 -13.77 2.81 13.06
C GLU A 189 -12.71 3.44 12.15
N ILE A 190 -11.47 2.95 12.26
CA ILE A 190 -10.32 3.47 11.53
C ILE A 190 -9.67 2.33 10.78
N ALA A 191 -9.46 2.52 9.49
CA ALA A 191 -8.58 1.70 8.68
C ALA A 191 -7.22 2.38 8.57
N GLY A 192 -6.14 1.61 8.53
CA GLY A 192 -4.84 2.23 8.33
C GLY A 192 -3.68 1.27 8.15
N LYS A 193 -2.55 1.82 7.69
CA LYS A 193 -1.33 1.09 7.44
C LYS A 193 -0.11 1.86 7.91
N THR A 194 0.78 1.14 8.58
CA THR A 194 2.13 1.59 8.91
C THR A 194 3.09 1.31 7.75
N GLY A 195 4.05 2.20 7.52
CA GLY A 195 5.17 1.98 6.61
C GLY A 195 6.49 2.27 7.33
N THR A 196 7.48 1.40 7.13
CA THR A 196 8.84 1.61 7.63
C THR A 196 9.81 1.26 6.51
N SER A 197 10.78 2.12 6.24
CA SER A 197 11.93 1.80 5.40
C SER A 197 13.06 1.16 6.21
N ASN A 198 14.09 0.67 5.52
CA ASN A 198 15.25 0.08 6.20
C ASN A 198 15.91 1.12 7.14
N ASN A 199 16.37 0.65 8.30
CA ASN A 199 16.97 1.48 9.35
C ASN A 199 16.05 2.59 9.90
N ASN A 200 14.73 2.51 9.68
CA ASN A 200 13.74 3.51 10.10
C ASN A 200 14.06 4.94 9.64
N ILE A 201 14.67 5.09 8.44
CA ILE A 201 14.93 6.41 7.86
C ILE A 201 13.62 7.13 7.52
N ASP A 202 12.61 6.37 7.12
CA ASP A 202 11.27 6.86 6.84
C ASP A 202 10.25 6.03 7.62
N ALA A 203 9.40 6.72 8.39
CA ALA A 203 8.22 6.16 9.01
C ALA A 203 6.96 6.80 8.40
N TRP A 204 5.97 5.96 8.11
CA TRP A 204 4.71 6.37 7.53
C TRP A 204 3.55 5.84 8.37
N PHE A 205 2.51 6.66 8.48
CA PHE A 205 1.18 6.19 8.82
C PHE A 205 0.16 6.79 7.86
N ILE A 206 -0.66 5.92 7.27
CA ILE A 206 -1.81 6.31 6.46
C ILE A 206 -3.03 5.74 7.14
N GLY A 207 -3.91 6.60 7.63
CA GLY A 207 -5.15 6.22 8.31
C GLY A 207 -6.33 6.97 7.75
N PHE A 208 -7.50 6.33 7.76
CA PHE A 208 -8.72 6.93 7.25
C PHE A 208 -9.98 6.38 7.93
N THR A 209 -10.98 7.25 7.93
CA THR A 209 -12.37 7.04 8.31
C THR A 209 -13.23 7.27 7.06
N PRO A 210 -14.57 7.06 7.10
CA PRO A 210 -15.42 7.34 5.94
C PRO A 210 -15.36 8.80 5.42
N THR A 211 -14.95 9.77 6.25
CA THR A 211 -14.98 11.20 5.91
C THR A 211 -13.61 11.89 5.91
N LEU A 212 -12.56 11.23 6.40
CA LEU A 212 -11.24 11.84 6.55
C LEU A 212 -10.13 10.83 6.28
N GLN A 213 -9.12 11.23 5.51
CA GLN A 213 -7.86 10.52 5.35
C GLN A 213 -6.69 11.38 5.84
N SER A 214 -5.77 10.78 6.57
CA SER A 214 -4.54 11.40 7.07
C SER A 214 -3.32 10.61 6.60
N VAL A 215 -2.36 11.30 6.00
CA VAL A 215 -1.08 10.74 5.57
C VAL A 215 0.03 11.47 6.30
N ILE A 216 0.81 10.75 7.09
CA ILE A 216 1.89 11.29 7.91
C ILE A 216 3.19 10.57 7.53
N TRP A 217 4.24 11.36 7.33
CA TRP A 217 5.62 10.90 7.14
C TRP A 217 6.52 11.64 8.15
N PHE A 218 7.44 10.92 8.79
CA PHE A 218 8.43 11.46 9.72
C PHE A 218 9.72 10.65 9.74
#